data_AF-B7GCQ2-F1
#
_entry.id   AF-B7GCQ2-F1
#
_cell.length_a   1.000
_cell.length_b   1.000
_cell.length_c   1.000
_cell.angle_alpha   90.00
_cell.angle_beta   90.00
_cell.angle_gamma   90.00
#
_symmetry.space_group_name_H-M   'P 1'
#
loop_
_entity.id
_entity.type
_entity.pdbx_description
1 polymer ?
#
loop_
_entity_poly.entity_id
_entity_poly.type
_entity_poly.pdbx_seq_one_letter_code
_entity_poly.pdbx_strand_id
1 'polypeptide(L)'
;MMADDCPICCEPFSQADHAYPLHCPTPTCAFNFCCNCVTSIQKSAADGYQEASDGSRQLKVQVQCPQCRGSSTSNNAIVPAVLLMRQASELEAVVSTKDSDLSATELATKHQFCQSWSLRDLKDALETLETYHYEIGKNIGRSSLATLDWESWAHALPEQASGNNMSCLPSCMTGDGAKHPSSVEIDPSLFLGLDEFVTRDEQVFVHNLLTSGDVQGLVQAAQILQSILQLAQSGTATIQSASTKTPVQLQSLRERFPLPARMPRSVNLPVYDPMAKYKLLKFDNKNTLEIASLHHGAGKLGLRKRDVVTHLEGEAILDYDAFVSMLQAYYEQDPETSLALVVNADKETAQALQRRSQTIICASTRRL
;
A
#
# COMPACT_ATOMS: atom_id res chain seq x y z
N MET A 1 -41.06 10.03 0.85
CA MET A 1 -40.42 8.71 0.86
C MET A 1 -38.99 8.96 0.44
N MET A 2 -38.01 8.61 1.28
CA MET A 2 -36.63 8.56 0.80
C MET A 2 -36.54 7.40 -0.17
N ALA A 3 -35.80 7.57 -1.26
CA ALA A 3 -35.50 6.43 -2.12
C ALA A 3 -34.64 5.46 -1.32
N ASP A 4 -35.00 4.18 -1.32
CA ASP A 4 -34.22 3.13 -0.65
C ASP A 4 -33.02 2.69 -1.49
N ASP A 5 -32.95 3.14 -2.75
CA ASP A 5 -31.88 2.81 -3.70
C ASP A 5 -31.01 4.02 -4.02
N CYS A 6 -29.71 3.74 -4.20
CA CYS A 6 -28.72 4.71 -4.64
C CYS A 6 -29.03 5.17 -6.07
N PRO A 7 -29.18 6.48 -6.32
CA PRO A 7 -29.59 7.00 -7.62
C PRO A 7 -28.50 6.91 -8.71
N ILE A 8 -27.27 6.48 -8.36
CA ILE A 8 -26.18 6.29 -9.32
C ILE A 8 -26.10 4.84 -9.77
N CYS A 9 -25.97 3.90 -8.83
CA CYS A 9 -25.77 2.49 -9.14
C CYS A 9 -27.06 1.66 -9.07
N CYS A 10 -28.17 2.24 -8.62
CA CYS A 10 -29.46 1.58 -8.41
C CYS A 10 -29.43 0.40 -7.41
N GLU A 11 -28.38 0.32 -6.57
CA GLU A 11 -28.29 -0.65 -5.48
C GLU A 11 -28.94 -0.10 -4.22
N PRO A 12 -29.52 -0.96 -3.35
CA PRO A 12 -30.10 -0.53 -2.09
C PRO A 12 -29.06 0.11 -1.17
N PHE A 13 -29.45 1.13 -0.44
CA PHE A 13 -28.61 1.77 0.58
C PHE A 13 -28.31 0.81 1.73
N SER A 14 -27.07 0.86 2.24
CA SER A 14 -26.74 0.17 3.49
C SER A 14 -27.38 0.89 4.68
N GLN A 15 -27.49 0.21 5.83
CA GLN A 15 -27.94 0.86 7.06
C GLN A 15 -27.06 2.07 7.41
N ALA A 16 -25.75 1.98 7.14
CA ALA A 16 -24.82 3.07 7.36
C ALA A 16 -25.07 4.25 6.41
N ASP A 17 -25.44 4.01 5.15
CA ASP A 17 -25.78 5.06 4.19
C ASP A 17 -26.99 5.90 4.64
N HIS A 18 -27.95 5.27 5.33
CA HIS A 18 -29.10 5.94 5.95
C HIS A 18 -28.73 6.61 7.27
N ALA A 19 -27.87 5.99 8.08
CA ALA A 19 -27.44 6.51 9.38
C ALA A 19 -26.59 7.79 9.25
N TYR A 20 -25.77 7.88 8.21
CA TYR A 20 -24.86 8.99 7.95
C TYR A 20 -25.03 9.49 6.49
N PRO A 21 -26.13 10.17 6.17
CA PRO A 21 -26.39 10.63 4.79
C PRO A 21 -25.45 11.78 4.40
N LEU A 22 -24.94 11.78 3.16
CA LEU A 22 -24.21 12.92 2.61
C LEU A 22 -25.20 13.86 1.93
N HIS A 23 -25.70 14.86 2.66
CA HIS A 23 -26.65 15.81 2.11
C HIS A 23 -25.99 16.87 1.24
N CYS A 24 -26.60 17.20 0.10
CA CYS A 24 -26.20 18.35 -0.69
C CYS A 24 -26.45 19.68 0.09
N PRO A 25 -25.57 20.70 0.01
CA PRO A 25 -25.79 22.00 0.64
C PRO A 25 -27.04 22.76 0.14
N THR A 26 -27.51 22.44 -1.08
CA THR A 26 -28.73 23.06 -1.61
C THR A 26 -29.94 22.67 -0.74
N PRO A 27 -30.69 23.64 -0.16
CA PRO A 27 -31.73 23.35 0.83
C PRO A 27 -32.82 22.38 0.35
N THR A 28 -33.17 22.43 -0.93
CA THR A 28 -34.23 21.61 -1.54
C THR A 28 -33.72 20.27 -2.09
N CYS A 29 -32.40 20.04 -2.10
CA CYS A 29 -31.81 18.84 -2.68
C CYS A 29 -31.62 17.77 -1.60
N ALA A 30 -32.46 16.73 -1.62
CA ALA A 30 -32.38 15.59 -0.70
C ALA A 30 -31.48 14.45 -1.20
N PHE A 31 -30.58 14.74 -2.16
CA PHE A 31 -29.76 13.72 -2.80
C PHE A 31 -28.75 13.10 -1.82
N ASN A 32 -28.65 11.76 -1.86
CA ASN A 32 -27.71 10.93 -1.10
C ASN A 32 -27.14 9.85 -2.05
N PHE A 33 -26.05 9.20 -1.64
CA PHE A 33 -25.35 8.18 -2.41
C PHE A 33 -24.88 7.07 -1.49
N CYS A 34 -24.62 5.88 -2.03
CA CYS A 34 -23.97 4.80 -1.28
C CYS A 34 -22.46 5.05 -1.16
N CYS A 35 -21.82 4.41 -0.17
CA CYS A 35 -20.37 4.45 0.05
C CYS A 35 -19.56 4.22 -1.23
N ASN A 36 -19.95 3.23 -2.03
CA ASN A 36 -19.24 2.84 -3.25
C ASN A 36 -19.26 3.95 -4.30
N CYS A 37 -20.42 4.57 -4.54
CA CYS A 37 -20.54 5.63 -5.53
C CYS A 37 -19.77 6.89 -5.13
N VAL A 38 -19.82 7.29 -3.85
CA VAL A 38 -19.05 8.44 -3.36
C VAL A 38 -17.55 8.17 -3.46
N THR A 39 -17.11 6.98 -3.07
CA THR A 39 -15.71 6.56 -3.20
C THR A 39 -15.24 6.62 -4.66
N SER A 40 -16.04 6.10 -5.59
CA SER A 40 -15.72 6.14 -7.02
C SER A 40 -15.65 7.57 -7.55
N ILE A 41 -16.59 8.44 -7.17
CA ILE A 41 -16.57 9.86 -7.56
C ILE A 41 -15.30 10.56 -7.03
N GLN A 42 -14.93 10.31 -5.76
CA GLN A 42 -13.71 10.89 -5.18
C GLN A 42 -12.45 10.40 -5.91
N LYS A 43 -12.35 9.11 -6.22
CA LYS A 43 -11.24 8.55 -6.99
C LYS A 43 -11.14 9.23 -8.36
N SER A 44 -12.25 9.29 -9.10
CA SER A 44 -12.29 9.95 -10.41
C SER A 44 -11.98 11.45 -10.34
N ALA A 45 -12.28 12.12 -9.23
CA ALA A 45 -11.94 13.52 -9.03
C ALA A 45 -10.48 13.75 -8.61
N ALA A 46 -9.85 12.74 -8.01
CA ALA A 46 -8.43 12.73 -7.65
C ALA A 46 -7.53 12.43 -8.85
N ASP A 47 -8.05 11.69 -9.83
CA ASP A 47 -7.34 11.39 -11.08
C ASP A 47 -6.86 12.68 -11.78
N GLY A 48 -5.66 12.61 -12.34
CA GLY A 48 -5.08 13.70 -13.12
C GLY A 48 -5.87 14.00 -14.40
N TYR A 49 -5.43 15.02 -15.14
CA TYR A 49 -5.97 15.30 -16.48
C TYR A 49 -5.86 14.04 -17.35
N GLN A 50 -7.01 13.56 -17.84
CA GLN A 50 -7.05 12.52 -18.85
C GLN A 50 -7.10 13.17 -20.23
N GLU A 51 -6.26 12.68 -21.15
CA GLU A 51 -6.27 13.09 -22.55
C GLU A 51 -7.43 12.37 -23.24
N ALA A 52 -8.41 13.12 -23.73
CA ALA A 52 -9.49 12.55 -24.49
C ALA A 52 -9.00 12.10 -25.88
N SER A 53 -9.81 11.28 -26.57
CA SER A 53 -9.48 10.75 -27.89
C SER A 53 -9.24 11.83 -28.96
N ASP A 54 -9.66 13.07 -28.71
CA ASP A 54 -9.43 14.24 -29.56
C ASP A 54 -8.12 14.99 -29.25
N GLY A 55 -7.30 14.48 -28.32
CA GLY A 55 -6.06 15.12 -27.87
C GLY A 55 -6.27 16.32 -26.93
N SER A 56 -7.52 16.60 -26.54
CA SER A 56 -7.80 17.63 -25.55
C SER A 56 -7.49 17.13 -24.14
N ARG A 57 -6.78 17.94 -23.36
CA ARG A 57 -6.65 17.70 -21.91
C ARG A 57 -7.99 18.05 -21.27
N GLN A 58 -8.82 17.05 -20.97
CA GLN A 58 -10.11 17.31 -20.35
C GLN A 58 -9.94 17.84 -18.93
N LEU A 59 -10.72 18.86 -18.61
CA LEU A 59 -10.76 19.51 -17.30
C LEU A 59 -10.99 18.50 -16.17
N LYS A 60 -10.26 18.69 -15.07
CA LYS A 60 -10.49 17.99 -13.79
C LYS A 60 -11.99 18.00 -13.48
N VAL A 61 -12.59 16.81 -13.34
CA VAL A 61 -14.02 16.68 -13.06
C VAL A 61 -14.31 17.35 -11.72
N GLN A 62 -15.04 18.47 -11.75
CA GLN A 62 -15.52 19.09 -10.52
C GLN A 62 -16.62 18.20 -9.94
N VAL A 63 -16.43 17.74 -8.71
CA VAL A 63 -17.47 17.01 -7.97
C VAL A 63 -18.58 18.00 -7.64
N GLN A 64 -19.66 17.94 -8.42
CA GLN A 64 -20.92 18.65 -8.18
C GLN A 64 -21.99 17.64 -7.84
N CYS A 65 -23.02 18.06 -7.10
CA CYS A 65 -24.18 17.22 -6.87
C CYS A 65 -24.84 16.85 -8.22
N PRO A 66 -24.95 15.56 -8.60
CA PRO A 66 -25.58 15.13 -9.86
C PRO A 66 -27.04 15.57 -10.01
N GLN A 67 -27.77 15.75 -8.89
CA GLN A 67 -29.18 16.12 -8.91
C GLN A 67 -29.40 17.62 -9.15
N CYS A 68 -28.73 18.50 -8.39
CA CYS A 68 -28.97 19.94 -8.45
C CYS A 68 -27.80 20.74 -9.05
N ARG A 69 -26.67 20.09 -9.34
CA ARG A 69 -25.40 20.71 -9.76
C ARG A 69 -24.87 21.77 -8.81
N GLY A 70 -25.36 21.77 -7.57
CA GLY A 70 -24.83 22.61 -6.51
C GLY A 70 -23.36 22.28 -6.27
N SER A 71 -22.57 23.33 -6.03
CA SER A 71 -21.22 23.20 -5.48
C SER A 71 -21.32 22.48 -4.13
N SER A 72 -20.86 21.24 -4.08
CA SER A 72 -20.76 20.44 -2.86
C SER A 72 -19.53 20.80 -2.02
N THR A 73 -18.70 21.76 -2.47
CA THR A 73 -17.28 21.87 -2.13
C THR A 73 -16.91 23.05 -1.23
N SER A 74 -17.83 23.62 -0.44
CA SER A 74 -17.40 24.58 0.59
C SER A 74 -16.60 23.92 1.71
N ASN A 75 -16.81 22.62 1.96
CA ASN A 75 -16.11 21.88 3.01
C ASN A 75 -15.73 20.48 2.52
N ASN A 76 -14.57 20.34 1.88
CA ASN A 76 -14.15 19.05 1.35
C ASN A 76 -13.76 18.03 2.45
N ALA A 77 -13.73 18.42 3.73
CA ALA A 77 -13.58 17.49 4.84
C ALA A 77 -14.87 16.67 5.11
N ILE A 78 -16.03 17.08 4.58
CA ILE A 78 -17.30 16.40 4.86
C ILE A 78 -17.39 15.01 4.24
N VAL A 79 -16.93 14.85 2.99
CA VAL A 79 -17.05 13.56 2.29
C VAL A 79 -16.20 12.49 2.98
N PRO A 80 -14.92 12.74 3.32
CA PRO A 80 -14.14 11.82 4.13
C PRO A 80 -14.79 11.49 5.48
N ALA A 81 -15.33 12.49 6.17
CA ALA A 81 -15.97 12.30 7.46
C ALA A 81 -17.19 11.36 7.35
N VAL A 82 -18.06 11.57 6.34
CA VAL A 82 -19.19 10.68 6.08
C VAL A 82 -18.73 9.26 5.79
N LEU A 83 -17.75 9.08 4.90
CA LEU A 83 -17.26 7.74 4.54
C LEU A 83 -16.66 7.01 5.74
N LEU A 84 -15.88 7.72 6.58
CA LEU A 84 -15.33 7.16 7.80
C LEU A 84 -16.44 6.72 8.76
N MET A 85 -17.45 7.56 8.99
CA MET A 85 -18.56 7.22 9.88
C MET A 85 -19.40 6.06 9.36
N ARG A 86 -19.59 5.94 8.04
CA ARG A 86 -20.28 4.80 7.45
C ARG A 86 -19.49 3.51 7.61
N GLN A 87 -18.19 3.54 7.33
CA GLN A 87 -17.32 2.38 7.51
C GLN A 87 -17.28 1.94 8.99
N ALA A 88 -17.22 2.89 9.93
CA ALA A 88 -17.33 2.58 11.36
C ALA A 88 -18.69 1.94 11.69
N SER A 89 -19.80 2.48 11.18
CA SER A 89 -21.13 1.92 11.42
C SER A 89 -21.29 0.50 10.91
N GLU A 90 -20.73 0.18 9.73
CA GLU A 90 -20.76 -1.18 9.17
C GLU A 90 -19.93 -2.16 10.00
N LEU A 91 -18.87 -1.69 10.65
CA LEU A 91 -17.98 -2.50 11.48
C LEU A 91 -18.40 -2.58 12.95
N GLU A 92 -19.43 -1.88 13.38
CA GLU A 92 -19.81 -1.78 14.80
C GLU A 92 -20.10 -3.14 15.43
N ALA A 93 -20.83 -4.02 14.73
CA ALA A 93 -21.09 -5.39 15.18
C ALA A 93 -19.80 -6.23 15.28
N VAL A 94 -18.88 -6.06 14.32
CA VAL A 94 -17.60 -6.77 14.27
C VAL A 94 -16.66 -6.31 15.39
N VAL A 95 -16.64 -5.00 15.65
CA VAL A 95 -15.80 -4.39 16.69
C VAL A 95 -16.23 -4.84 18.09
N SER A 96 -17.53 -4.94 18.32
CA SER A 96 -18.13 -5.40 19.58
C SER A 96 -17.95 -6.90 19.83
N THR A 97 -17.63 -7.68 18.78
CA THR A 97 -17.43 -9.12 18.85
C THR A 97 -15.98 -9.46 19.23
N LYS A 98 -15.79 -10.50 20.05
CA LYS A 98 -14.46 -11.00 20.42
C LYS A 98 -13.74 -11.57 19.20
N ASP A 99 -12.44 -11.34 19.12
CA ASP A 99 -11.63 -11.76 17.97
C ASP A 99 -11.65 -13.29 17.72
N SER A 100 -11.84 -14.10 18.78
CA SER A 100 -11.97 -15.56 18.67
C SER A 100 -13.21 -16.02 17.90
N ASP A 101 -14.22 -15.16 17.82
CA ASP A 101 -15.54 -15.48 17.29
C ASP A 101 -15.73 -14.90 15.86
N LEU A 102 -14.75 -14.12 15.38
CA LEU A 102 -14.75 -13.52 14.06
C LEU A 102 -14.21 -14.48 13.01
N SER A 103 -14.75 -14.42 11.80
CA SER A 103 -14.10 -15.05 10.64
C SER A 103 -12.76 -14.35 10.33
N ALA A 104 -11.87 -15.06 9.62
CA ALA A 104 -10.57 -14.48 9.24
C ALA A 104 -10.70 -13.17 8.43
N THR A 105 -11.72 -13.07 7.58
CA THR A 105 -12.00 -11.87 6.79
C THR A 105 -12.46 -10.71 7.67
N GLU A 106 -13.42 -10.95 8.58
CA GLU A 106 -13.91 -9.91 9.51
C GLU A 106 -12.80 -9.42 10.44
N LEU A 107 -11.99 -10.34 10.95
CA LEU A 107 -10.85 -10.03 11.80
C LEU A 107 -9.81 -9.19 11.05
N ALA A 108 -9.50 -9.54 9.80
CA ALA A 108 -8.58 -8.77 8.96
C ALA A 108 -9.13 -7.36 8.70
N THR A 109 -10.41 -7.22 8.36
CA THR A 109 -11.04 -5.90 8.15
C THR A 109 -11.06 -5.06 9.43
N LYS A 110 -11.39 -5.67 10.58
CA LYS A 110 -11.33 -5.02 11.91
C LYS A 110 -9.93 -4.49 12.20
N HIS A 111 -8.89 -5.32 12.07
CA HIS A 111 -7.52 -4.90 12.31
C HIS A 111 -7.05 -3.83 11.34
N GLN A 112 -7.36 -3.97 10.04
CA GLN A 112 -7.00 -2.97 9.03
C GLN A 112 -7.61 -1.62 9.39
N PHE A 113 -8.88 -1.59 9.80
CA PHE A 113 -9.55 -0.37 10.25
C PHE A 113 -8.87 0.21 11.49
N CYS A 114 -8.63 -0.61 12.52
CA CYS A 114 -8.05 -0.15 13.78
C CYS A 114 -6.58 0.29 13.67
N GLN A 115 -5.85 -0.21 12.67
CA GLN A 115 -4.49 0.27 12.34
C GLN A 115 -4.50 1.60 11.59
N SER A 116 -5.58 1.86 10.85
CA SER A 116 -5.71 3.01 9.95
C SER A 116 -6.24 4.25 10.65
N TRP A 117 -7.00 4.08 11.73
CA TRP A 117 -7.77 5.15 12.35
C TRP A 117 -7.63 5.13 13.87
N SER A 118 -7.76 6.29 14.50
CA SER A 118 -7.82 6.45 15.95
C SER A 118 -9.23 6.82 16.42
N LEU A 119 -9.49 6.66 17.72
CA LEU A 119 -10.75 7.11 18.33
C LEU A 119 -10.97 8.63 18.15
N ARG A 120 -9.88 9.41 18.08
CA ARG A 120 -9.96 10.85 17.81
C ARG A 120 -10.48 11.12 16.40
N ASP A 121 -10.00 10.40 15.40
CA ASP A 121 -10.43 10.60 14.01
C ASP A 121 -11.94 10.35 13.84
N LEU A 122 -12.49 9.34 14.54
CA LEU A 122 -13.94 9.09 14.56
C LEU A 122 -14.73 10.24 15.19
N LYS A 123 -14.24 10.79 16.31
CA LYS A 123 -14.89 11.92 17.00
C LYS A 123 -14.84 13.19 16.15
N ASP A 124 -13.68 13.49 15.57
CA ASP A 124 -13.47 14.66 14.70
C ASP A 124 -14.34 14.56 13.44
N ALA A 125 -14.49 13.35 12.87
CA ALA A 125 -15.40 13.11 11.76
C ALA A 125 -16.86 13.35 12.13
N LEU A 126 -17.32 12.83 13.27
CA LEU A 126 -18.68 13.08 13.74
C LEU A 126 -18.93 14.57 13.99
N GLU A 127 -17.99 15.29 14.62
CA GLU A 127 -18.10 16.74 14.84
C GLU A 127 -18.17 17.51 13.51
N THR A 128 -17.38 17.10 12.51
CA THR A 128 -17.41 17.67 11.16
C THR A 128 -18.78 17.48 10.51
N LEU A 129 -19.37 16.30 10.65
CA LEU A 129 -20.72 15.97 10.16
C LEU A 129 -21.80 16.81 10.84
N GLU A 130 -21.76 16.93 12.18
CA GLU A 130 -22.69 17.75 12.94
C GLU A 130 -22.62 19.22 12.50
N THR A 131 -21.39 19.76 12.41
CA THR A 131 -21.14 21.14 12.00
C THR A 131 -21.67 21.39 10.59
N TYR A 132 -21.39 20.48 9.66
CA TYR A 132 -21.87 20.59 8.29
C TYR A 132 -23.40 20.59 8.18
N HIS A 133 -24.08 19.67 8.86
CA HIS A 133 -25.54 19.60 8.85
C HIS A 133 -26.19 20.85 9.45
N TYR A 134 -25.58 21.40 10.50
CA TYR A 134 -25.97 22.69 11.07
C TYR A 134 -25.80 23.84 10.07
N GLU A 135 -24.64 23.95 9.42
CA GLU A 135 -24.33 25.00 8.44
C GLU A 135 -25.28 25.01 7.24
N ILE A 136 -25.68 23.84 6.72
CA ILE A 136 -26.59 23.75 5.57
C ILE A 136 -28.07 23.86 5.96
N GLY A 137 -28.37 24.11 7.24
CA GLY A 137 -29.74 24.25 7.75
C GLY A 137 -30.57 22.96 7.68
N LYS A 138 -29.92 21.82 7.47
CA LYS A 138 -30.56 20.50 7.52
C LYS A 138 -30.34 19.93 8.91
N ASN A 139 -31.01 20.54 9.87
CA ASN A 139 -31.04 20.10 11.27
C ASN A 139 -31.70 18.71 11.37
N ILE A 140 -30.97 17.69 10.94
CA ILE A 140 -31.06 16.35 11.50
C ILE A 140 -30.74 16.59 12.97
N GLY A 141 -31.75 16.62 13.84
CA GLY A 141 -31.50 16.84 15.27
C GLY A 141 -30.39 15.89 15.74
N ARG A 142 -29.56 16.28 16.71
CA ARG A 142 -28.48 15.42 17.24
C ARG A 142 -28.92 13.98 17.53
N SER A 143 -30.21 13.78 17.85
CA SER A 143 -30.85 12.50 18.07
C SER A 143 -31.10 11.62 16.83
N SER A 144 -30.85 12.13 15.62
CA SER A 144 -31.22 11.46 14.37
C SER A 144 -30.03 10.93 13.58
N LEU A 145 -28.79 11.29 13.93
CA LEU A 145 -27.63 10.52 13.50
C LEU A 145 -27.50 9.29 14.41
N ALA A 146 -27.18 8.13 13.83
CA ALA A 146 -26.92 6.95 14.63
C ALA A 146 -25.75 7.23 15.58
N THR A 147 -25.89 6.81 16.83
CA THR A 147 -24.82 6.95 17.83
C THR A 147 -24.02 5.66 17.81
N LEU A 148 -22.71 5.76 17.53
CA LEU A 148 -21.80 4.63 17.69
C LEU A 148 -21.66 4.28 19.18
N ASP A 149 -21.49 3.00 19.50
CA ASP A 149 -21.10 2.55 20.83
C ASP A 149 -19.65 2.92 21.13
N TRP A 150 -19.46 4.13 21.68
CA TRP A 150 -18.15 4.67 21.98
C TRP A 150 -17.33 3.85 22.97
N GLU A 151 -17.97 3.04 23.83
CA GLU A 151 -17.26 2.18 24.77
C GLU A 151 -16.57 1.03 24.03
N SER A 152 -17.29 0.34 23.14
CA SER A 152 -16.72 -0.69 22.27
C SER A 152 -15.59 -0.14 21.38
N TRP A 153 -15.78 1.05 20.80
CA TRP A 153 -14.75 1.69 19.97
C TRP A 153 -13.53 2.14 20.77
N ALA A 154 -13.69 2.60 22.02
CA ALA A 154 -12.57 2.97 22.87
C ALA A 154 -11.72 1.76 23.29
N HIS A 155 -12.30 0.57 23.37
CA HIS A 155 -11.55 -0.66 23.60
C HIS A 155 -10.79 -1.14 22.37
N ALA A 156 -11.37 -1.00 21.18
CA ALA A 156 -10.77 -1.47 19.93
C ALA A 156 -9.70 -0.52 19.38
N LEU A 157 -9.86 0.80 19.57
CA LEU A 157 -8.94 1.80 19.07
C LEU A 157 -8.07 2.34 20.21
N PRO A 158 -6.74 2.29 20.10
CA PRO A 158 -5.88 2.90 21.10
C PRO A 158 -6.14 4.42 21.15
N GLU A 159 -6.43 4.96 22.34
CA GLU A 159 -6.25 6.39 22.58
C GLU A 159 -4.76 6.67 22.41
N GLN A 160 -4.37 7.19 21.25
CA GLN A 160 -2.97 7.55 21.03
C GLN A 160 -2.50 8.46 22.17
N ALA A 161 -1.54 7.98 22.95
CA ALA A 161 -0.89 8.73 24.02
C ALA A 161 -0.11 9.90 23.38
N SER A 162 -0.77 11.05 23.24
CA SER A 162 -0.23 12.41 23.00
C SER A 162 1.22 12.47 22.51
N GLY A 163 1.49 11.85 21.36
CA GLY A 163 2.82 11.70 20.78
C GLY A 163 2.90 12.35 19.42
N ASN A 164 2.56 13.64 19.35
CA ASN A 164 2.95 14.65 18.35
C ASN A 164 3.32 14.23 16.91
N ASN A 165 2.63 13.25 16.31
CA ASN A 165 2.75 12.90 14.88
C ASN A 165 1.39 13.12 14.21
N MET A 166 1.09 14.40 13.97
CA MET A 166 -0.15 14.84 13.33
C MET A 166 0.01 14.79 11.81
N SER A 167 -0.20 13.61 11.20
CA SER A 167 -0.66 13.44 9.81
C SER A 167 -0.82 11.96 9.45
N CYS A 168 -1.83 11.28 10.01
CA CYS A 168 -2.21 9.93 9.60
C CYS A 168 -3.72 9.85 9.37
N LEU A 169 -4.17 10.44 8.26
CA LEU A 169 -5.37 9.93 7.59
C LEU A 169 -4.89 8.85 6.60
N PRO A 170 -5.56 7.70 6.47
CA PRO A 170 -5.37 6.79 5.34
C PRO A 170 -5.52 7.55 4.04
N SER A 171 -4.50 7.40 3.19
CA SER A 171 -4.27 8.22 2.00
C SER A 171 -5.30 8.03 0.87
N CYS A 172 -6.45 7.39 1.14
CA CYS A 172 -7.41 6.99 0.10
C CYS A 172 -8.67 7.86 -0.03
N MET A 173 -9.00 8.78 0.89
CA MET A 173 -10.33 9.45 0.86
C MET A 173 -10.39 10.98 1.02
N THR A 174 -9.32 11.72 1.35
CA THR A 174 -9.39 13.20 1.46
C THR A 174 -8.98 13.91 0.18
N GLY A 175 -9.96 14.26 -0.64
CA GLY A 175 -9.82 15.23 -1.71
C GLY A 175 -10.08 16.66 -1.20
N ASP A 176 -9.11 17.26 -0.50
CA ASP A 176 -9.02 18.72 -0.42
C ASP A 176 -7.56 19.18 -0.41
N GLY A 177 -7.33 20.42 -0.84
CA GLY A 177 -6.05 21.10 -1.02
C GLY A 177 -5.16 21.29 0.22
N ALA A 178 -5.19 20.36 1.17
CA ALA A 178 -4.02 20.05 1.99
C ALA A 178 -2.91 19.59 1.05
N LYS A 179 -1.70 20.12 1.26
CA LYS A 179 -0.47 19.72 0.58
C LYS A 179 -0.55 18.24 0.24
N HIS A 180 -0.59 17.92 -1.07
CA HIS A 180 -0.35 16.57 -1.61
C HIS A 180 0.59 15.87 -0.64
N PRO A 181 0.31 14.66 -0.11
CA PRO A 181 1.31 13.91 0.63
C PRO A 181 2.53 13.95 -0.27
N SER A 182 3.52 14.74 0.14
CA SER A 182 4.47 15.39 -0.76
C SER A 182 4.96 14.32 -1.70
N SER A 183 4.52 14.38 -2.97
CA SER A 183 4.50 13.25 -3.91
C SER A 183 5.68 12.34 -3.59
N VAL A 184 5.43 11.20 -2.91
CA VAL A 184 6.51 10.43 -2.29
C VAL A 184 7.58 10.26 -3.35
N GLU A 185 8.76 10.85 -3.10
CA GLU A 185 9.79 10.92 -4.13
C GLU A 185 10.36 9.52 -4.28
N ILE A 186 9.74 8.75 -5.17
CA ILE A 186 10.20 7.41 -5.48
C ILE A 186 11.60 7.51 -6.07
N ASP A 187 12.48 6.66 -5.57
CA ASP A 187 13.77 6.45 -6.16
C ASP A 187 13.70 5.36 -7.26
N PRO A 188 13.66 5.75 -8.55
CA PRO A 188 13.61 4.78 -9.65
C PRO A 188 14.84 3.88 -9.74
N SER A 189 15.98 4.26 -9.15
CA SER A 189 17.19 3.41 -9.20
C SER A 189 17.03 2.10 -8.41
N LEU A 190 16.07 2.03 -7.49
CA LEU A 190 15.75 0.83 -6.70
C LEU A 190 15.13 -0.29 -7.54
N PHE A 191 14.48 0.04 -8.66
CA PHE A 191 13.75 -0.93 -9.49
C PHE A 191 14.62 -1.61 -10.54
N LEU A 192 15.88 -1.19 -10.68
CA LEU A 192 16.84 -1.78 -11.63
C LEU A 192 16.31 -1.82 -13.09
N GLY A 193 15.46 -0.86 -13.48
CA GLY A 193 14.84 -0.79 -14.80
C GLY A 193 13.48 -1.49 -14.91
N LEU A 194 12.96 -2.03 -13.80
CA LEU A 194 11.61 -2.61 -13.75
C LEU A 194 10.52 -1.56 -13.53
N ASP A 195 10.87 -0.28 -13.35
CA ASP A 195 9.91 0.80 -13.08
C ASP A 195 8.89 1.01 -14.22
N GLU A 196 9.20 0.59 -15.44
CA GLU A 196 8.30 0.64 -16.60
C GLU A 196 7.21 -0.44 -16.61
N PHE A 197 7.36 -1.47 -15.77
CA PHE A 197 6.43 -2.61 -15.67
C PHE A 197 5.58 -2.56 -14.40
N VAL A 198 5.64 -1.45 -13.66
CA VAL A 198 5.08 -1.32 -12.31
C VAL A 198 4.26 -0.03 -12.25
N THR A 199 3.02 -0.15 -11.81
CA THR A 199 2.13 1.01 -11.60
C THR A 199 2.75 1.96 -10.57
N ARG A 200 2.34 3.24 -10.58
CA ARG A 200 2.87 4.20 -9.60
C ARG A 200 2.62 3.76 -8.15
N ASP A 201 1.46 3.18 -7.86
CA ASP A 201 1.10 2.72 -6.51
C ASP A 201 1.97 1.54 -6.07
N GLU A 202 2.20 0.58 -6.97
CA GLU A 202 3.12 -0.53 -6.71
C GLU A 202 4.57 -0.03 -6.54
N GLN A 203 4.99 1.00 -7.28
CA GLN A 203 6.29 1.62 -7.06
C GLN A 203 6.37 2.22 -5.66
N VAL A 204 5.33 2.94 -5.19
CA VAL A 204 5.32 3.50 -3.82
C VAL A 204 5.42 2.37 -2.81
N PHE A 205 4.64 1.31 -3.01
CA PHE A 205 4.62 0.16 -2.12
C PHE A 205 5.99 -0.54 -2.04
N VAL A 206 6.59 -0.91 -3.17
CA VAL A 206 7.91 -1.56 -3.22
C VAL A 206 9.01 -0.63 -2.70
N HIS A 207 8.93 0.67 -2.98
CA HIS A 207 9.87 1.65 -2.44
C HIS A 207 9.83 1.69 -0.90
N ASN A 208 8.63 1.70 -0.32
CA ASN A 208 8.44 1.69 1.13
C ASN A 208 8.98 0.39 1.75
N LEU A 209 8.72 -0.76 1.12
CA LEU A 209 9.28 -2.04 1.56
C LEU A 209 10.81 -2.02 1.56
N LEU A 210 11.43 -1.57 0.46
CA LEU A 210 12.90 -1.50 0.31
C LEU A 210 13.58 -0.51 1.26
N THR A 211 12.86 0.51 1.72
CA THR A 211 13.43 1.61 2.52
C THR A 211 12.92 1.65 3.96
N SER A 212 12.08 0.69 4.35
CA SER A 212 11.55 0.51 5.71
C SER A 212 12.65 0.32 6.76
N GLY A 213 13.79 -0.23 6.37
CA GLY A 213 14.85 -0.68 7.28
C GLY A 213 14.58 -2.05 7.91
N ASP A 214 13.50 -2.73 7.49
CA ASP A 214 13.13 -4.06 7.93
C ASP A 214 13.57 -5.15 6.93
N VAL A 215 13.98 -6.30 7.46
CA VAL A 215 14.46 -7.45 6.67
C VAL A 215 13.30 -8.13 5.93
N GLN A 216 12.15 -8.30 6.57
CA GLN A 216 10.99 -8.94 5.92
C GLN A 216 10.46 -8.07 4.78
N GLY A 217 10.46 -6.74 4.96
CA GLY A 217 10.20 -5.80 3.88
C GLY A 217 11.11 -6.00 2.67
N LEU A 218 12.42 -6.21 2.87
CA LEU A 218 13.34 -6.50 1.76
C LEU A 218 13.05 -7.82 1.05
N VAL A 219 12.72 -8.87 1.80
CA VAL A 219 12.38 -10.19 1.25
C VAL A 219 11.15 -10.07 0.35
N GLN A 220 10.10 -9.44 0.87
CA GLN A 220 8.86 -9.24 0.14
C GLN A 220 9.08 -8.38 -1.12
N ALA A 221 9.83 -7.28 -1.01
CA ALA A 221 10.16 -6.45 -2.16
C ALA A 221 10.94 -7.22 -3.23
N ALA A 222 11.94 -8.03 -2.82
CA ALA A 222 12.74 -8.82 -3.73
C ALA A 222 11.90 -9.88 -4.48
N GLN A 223 10.93 -10.49 -3.80
CA GLN A 223 9.98 -11.43 -4.41
C GLN A 223 9.05 -10.73 -5.41
N ILE A 224 8.48 -9.57 -5.04
CA ILE A 224 7.62 -8.77 -5.92
C ILE A 224 8.38 -8.40 -7.21
N LEU A 225 9.59 -7.86 -7.08
CA LEU A 225 10.43 -7.48 -8.22
C LEU A 225 10.78 -8.69 -9.11
N GLN A 226 10.97 -9.87 -8.52
CA GLN A 226 11.22 -11.10 -9.28
C GLN A 226 9.97 -11.56 -10.04
N SER A 227 8.78 -11.48 -9.46
CA SER A 227 7.52 -11.77 -10.15
C SER A 227 7.28 -10.82 -11.32
N ILE A 228 7.54 -9.52 -11.13
CA ILE A 228 7.46 -8.51 -12.21
C ILE A 228 8.46 -8.83 -13.33
N LEU A 229 9.69 -9.20 -12.98
CA LEU A 229 10.71 -9.58 -13.97
C LEU A 229 10.27 -10.80 -14.79
N GLN A 230 9.63 -11.80 -14.18
CA GLN A 230 9.11 -12.98 -14.88
C GLN A 230 7.96 -12.62 -15.83
N LEU A 231 7.05 -11.74 -15.40
CA LEU A 231 5.97 -11.22 -16.25
C LEU A 231 6.52 -10.40 -17.42
N ALA A 232 7.57 -9.62 -17.20
CA ALA A 232 8.25 -8.86 -18.25
C ALA A 232 8.94 -9.80 -19.27
N GLN A 233 9.62 -10.85 -18.79
CA GLN A 233 10.32 -11.81 -19.65
C GLN A 233 9.37 -12.69 -20.48
N SER A 234 8.18 -12.98 -19.97
CA SER A 234 7.15 -13.73 -20.70
C SER A 234 6.38 -12.88 -21.72
N GLY A 235 6.61 -11.56 -21.75
CA GLY A 235 5.93 -10.64 -22.65
C GLY A 235 4.46 -10.38 -22.30
N THR A 236 3.99 -10.84 -21.12
CA THR A 236 2.63 -10.61 -20.65
C THR A 236 2.48 -9.29 -19.91
N ALA A 237 3.58 -8.69 -19.45
CA ALA A 237 3.55 -7.40 -18.76
C ALA A 237 3.17 -6.28 -19.74
N THR A 238 2.12 -5.53 -19.39
CA THR A 238 1.76 -4.31 -20.10
C THR A 238 2.74 -3.20 -19.70
N ILE A 239 3.43 -2.61 -20.67
CA ILE A 239 4.34 -1.49 -20.42
C ILE A 239 3.49 -0.30 -19.98
N GLN A 240 3.72 0.18 -18.77
CA GLN A 240 3.15 1.43 -18.28
C GLN A 240 4.27 2.45 -18.24
N SER A 241 4.33 3.34 -19.23
CA SER A 241 5.38 4.35 -19.31
C SER A 241 5.20 5.41 -18.21
N ALA A 242 5.71 5.12 -17.00
CA ALA A 242 5.62 6.01 -15.85
C ALA A 242 6.95 6.71 -15.51
N SER A 243 8.08 6.28 -16.10
CA SER A 243 9.38 6.83 -15.72
C SER A 243 9.57 8.24 -16.29
N THR A 244 9.63 9.22 -15.41
CA THR A 244 9.84 10.65 -15.77
C THR A 244 11.31 11.05 -15.78
N LYS A 245 12.22 10.23 -15.21
CA LYS A 245 13.64 10.58 -15.07
C LYS A 245 14.45 10.05 -16.26
N THR A 246 15.28 10.92 -16.85
CA THR A 246 16.15 10.52 -17.96
C THR A 246 17.30 9.62 -17.48
N PRO A 247 17.90 8.78 -18.34
CA PRO A 247 19.05 7.95 -17.97
C PRO A 247 20.21 8.73 -17.34
N VAL A 248 20.43 9.97 -17.78
CA VAL A 248 21.45 10.88 -17.22
C VAL A 248 21.12 11.27 -15.78
N GLN A 249 19.85 11.54 -15.46
CA GLN A 249 19.41 11.85 -14.10
C GLN A 249 19.55 10.63 -13.18
N LEU A 250 19.23 9.43 -13.68
CA LEU A 250 19.41 8.17 -12.94
C LEU A 250 20.88 7.92 -12.63
N GLN A 251 21.78 8.15 -13.58
CA GLN A 251 23.21 8.00 -13.37
C GLN A 251 23.72 8.99 -12.31
N SER A 252 23.34 10.27 -12.39
CA SER A 252 23.71 11.27 -11.40
C SER A 252 23.21 10.92 -9.98
N LEU A 253 21.99 10.36 -9.88
CA LEU A 253 21.44 9.88 -8.62
C LEU A 253 22.27 8.72 -8.04
N ARG A 254 22.66 7.75 -8.88
CA ARG A 254 23.49 6.60 -8.48
C ARG A 254 24.89 7.02 -8.04
N GLU A 255 25.48 8.01 -8.69
CA GLU A 255 26.80 8.54 -8.33
C GLU A 255 26.76 9.29 -6.99
N ARG A 256 25.71 10.08 -6.75
CA ARG A 256 25.56 10.86 -5.50
C ARG A 256 25.10 10.01 -4.32
N PHE A 257 24.23 9.06 -4.57
CA PHE A 257 23.62 8.19 -3.57
C PHE A 257 23.80 6.73 -4.01
N PRO A 258 25.00 6.16 -3.82
CA PRO A 258 25.28 4.80 -4.27
C PRO A 258 24.38 3.79 -3.58
N LEU A 259 23.88 2.82 -4.35
CA LEU A 259 23.19 1.66 -3.80
C LEU A 259 24.18 0.77 -3.04
N PRO A 260 23.69 -0.07 -2.11
CA PRO A 260 24.49 -1.13 -1.54
C PRO A 260 25.17 -1.96 -2.63
N ALA A 261 26.40 -2.41 -2.37
CA ALA A 261 27.17 -3.21 -3.34
C ALA A 261 26.42 -4.49 -3.77
N ARG A 262 25.54 -4.99 -2.91
CA ARG A 262 24.68 -6.15 -3.14
C ARG A 262 23.24 -5.75 -2.89
N MET A 263 22.42 -5.72 -3.94
CA MET A 263 20.98 -5.46 -3.81
C MET A 263 20.23 -6.75 -3.43
N PRO A 264 19.17 -6.65 -2.60
CA PRO A 264 18.28 -7.76 -2.30
C PRO A 264 17.63 -8.30 -3.58
N ARG A 265 17.65 -9.62 -3.77
CA ARG A 265 17.12 -10.27 -4.98
C ARG A 265 16.52 -11.62 -4.64
N SER A 266 15.39 -11.94 -5.26
CA SER A 266 14.79 -13.28 -5.24
C SER A 266 15.07 -13.98 -6.56
N VAL A 267 15.42 -15.25 -6.52
CA VAL A 267 15.64 -16.08 -7.71
C VAL A 267 14.99 -17.44 -7.54
N ASN A 268 14.40 -17.97 -8.62
CA ASN A 268 13.87 -19.33 -8.61
C ASN A 268 14.97 -20.29 -9.07
N LEU A 269 15.36 -21.23 -8.22
CA LEU A 269 16.33 -22.27 -8.51
C LEU A 269 15.62 -23.61 -8.65
N PRO A 270 16.02 -24.49 -9.57
CA PRO A 270 15.56 -25.88 -9.53
C PRO A 270 16.04 -26.50 -8.22
N VAL A 271 15.21 -27.34 -7.59
CA VAL A 271 15.65 -28.13 -6.44
C VAL A 271 16.82 -29.03 -6.88
N TYR A 272 17.83 -29.17 -6.04
CA TYR A 272 18.97 -30.02 -6.33
C TYR A 272 19.42 -30.75 -5.07
N ASP A 273 19.96 -31.95 -5.26
CA ASP A 273 20.51 -32.76 -4.18
C ASP A 273 21.70 -32.04 -3.51
N PRO A 274 21.60 -31.64 -2.23
CA PRO A 274 22.69 -30.98 -1.53
C PRO A 274 23.91 -31.89 -1.29
N MET A 275 23.76 -33.21 -1.41
CA MET A 275 24.82 -34.21 -1.25
C MET A 275 25.50 -34.58 -2.58
N ALA A 276 24.96 -34.12 -3.70
CA ALA A 276 25.54 -34.37 -5.01
C ALA A 276 26.98 -33.82 -5.10
N LYS A 277 27.83 -34.55 -5.84
CA LYS A 277 29.21 -34.13 -6.13
C LYS A 277 29.26 -32.78 -6.85
N TYR A 278 28.24 -32.47 -7.65
CA TYR A 278 28.09 -31.24 -8.40
C TYR A 278 26.94 -30.42 -7.82
N LYS A 279 27.27 -29.50 -6.90
CA LYS A 279 26.30 -28.57 -6.31
C LYS A 279 26.13 -27.33 -7.17
N LEU A 280 24.90 -26.86 -7.32
CA LEU A 280 24.57 -25.63 -8.05
C LEU A 280 25.23 -24.41 -7.38
N LEU A 281 25.16 -24.37 -6.04
CA LEU A 281 25.78 -23.38 -5.18
C LEU A 281 26.79 -24.07 -4.27
N LYS A 282 27.98 -23.46 -4.12
CA LYS A 282 28.90 -23.79 -3.03
C LYS A 282 29.01 -22.59 -2.11
N PHE A 283 29.08 -22.86 -0.82
CA PHE A 283 29.10 -21.83 0.22
C PHE A 283 30.47 -21.75 0.90
N ASP A 284 30.80 -20.58 1.45
CA ASP A 284 31.97 -20.41 2.33
C ASP A 284 31.64 -20.97 3.73
N ASN A 285 32.62 -21.59 4.40
CA ASN A 285 32.43 -22.21 5.72
C ASN A 285 32.42 -21.18 6.87
N LYS A 286 31.93 -19.97 6.62
CA LYS A 286 31.82 -18.91 7.62
C LYS A 286 30.43 -18.93 8.25
N ASN A 287 30.26 -18.15 9.33
CA ASN A 287 28.96 -17.95 9.98
C ASN A 287 27.89 -17.33 9.05
N THR A 288 28.28 -16.81 7.88
CA THR A 288 27.38 -16.24 6.88
C THR A 288 27.33 -17.15 5.67
N LEU A 289 26.12 -17.47 5.19
CA LEU A 289 25.88 -18.33 4.04
C LEU A 289 26.19 -17.61 2.71
N GLU A 290 27.47 -17.30 2.48
CA GLU A 290 27.94 -16.63 1.28
C GLU A 290 28.21 -17.61 0.14
N ILE A 291 27.78 -17.27 -1.07
CA ILE A 291 28.03 -18.07 -2.27
C ILE A 291 29.52 -17.99 -2.66
N ALA A 292 30.30 -19.03 -2.38
CA ALA A 292 31.70 -19.15 -2.76
C ALA A 292 31.88 -19.42 -4.27
N SER A 293 31.03 -20.27 -4.86
CA SER A 293 31.07 -20.56 -6.29
C SER A 293 29.70 -20.91 -6.86
N LEU A 294 29.50 -20.55 -8.13
CA LEU A 294 28.28 -20.78 -8.91
C LEU A 294 28.59 -21.74 -10.06
N HIS A 295 27.72 -22.72 -10.29
CA HIS A 295 27.73 -23.46 -11.55
C HIS A 295 27.08 -22.62 -12.67
N HIS A 296 27.43 -22.88 -13.94
CA HIS A 296 27.10 -22.00 -15.09
C HIS A 296 25.63 -21.59 -15.23
N GLY A 297 24.67 -22.39 -14.74
CA GLY A 297 23.24 -22.04 -14.77
C GLY A 297 22.86 -20.93 -13.79
N ALA A 298 23.41 -20.96 -12.57
CA ALA A 298 23.02 -20.05 -11.50
C ALA A 298 23.41 -18.59 -11.77
N GLY A 299 24.52 -18.36 -12.49
CA GLY A 299 24.93 -17.02 -12.89
C GLY A 299 23.94 -16.34 -13.86
N LYS A 300 23.22 -17.11 -14.68
CA LYS A 300 22.19 -16.57 -15.60
C LYS A 300 20.96 -16.06 -14.84
N LEU A 301 20.74 -16.55 -13.63
CA LEU A 301 19.68 -16.10 -12.73
C LEU A 301 20.05 -14.81 -11.99
N GLY A 302 21.23 -14.23 -12.26
CA GLY A 302 21.67 -12.97 -11.67
C GLY A 302 22.40 -13.11 -10.33
N LEU A 303 22.57 -14.34 -9.83
CA LEU A 303 23.39 -14.64 -8.65
C LEU A 303 24.87 -14.37 -8.92
N ARG A 304 25.57 -13.91 -7.88
CA ARG A 304 26.99 -13.57 -7.92
C ARG A 304 27.74 -14.25 -6.78
N LYS A 305 29.05 -14.45 -6.99
CA LYS A 305 29.93 -14.86 -5.89
C LYS A 305 29.86 -13.81 -4.78
N ARG A 306 29.88 -14.28 -3.54
CA ARG A 306 29.68 -13.54 -2.30
C ARG A 306 28.27 -13.00 -2.09
N ASP A 307 27.27 -13.30 -2.93
CA ASP A 307 25.89 -13.03 -2.50
C ASP A 307 25.61 -13.81 -1.21
N VAL A 308 24.95 -13.17 -0.24
CA VAL A 308 24.60 -13.77 1.05
C VAL A 308 23.22 -14.36 0.90
N VAL A 309 23.08 -15.67 1.10
CA VAL A 309 21.76 -16.29 1.16
C VAL A 309 21.13 -15.96 2.51
N THR A 310 19.91 -15.45 2.47
CA THR A 310 19.22 -14.96 3.67
C THR A 310 17.91 -15.71 3.92
N HIS A 311 17.15 -16.03 2.87
CA HIS A 311 15.90 -16.75 2.99
C HIS A 311 15.72 -17.79 1.89
N LEU A 312 14.99 -18.85 2.18
CA LEU A 312 14.54 -19.88 1.25
C LEU A 312 13.04 -20.10 1.48
N GLU A 313 12.24 -19.95 0.42
CA GLU A 313 10.77 -19.97 0.50
C GLU A 313 10.18 -18.99 1.53
N GLY A 314 10.85 -17.86 1.73
CA GLY A 314 10.46 -16.84 2.72
C GLY A 314 10.90 -17.14 4.16
N GLU A 315 11.41 -18.34 4.44
CA GLU A 315 11.94 -18.69 5.75
C GLU A 315 13.40 -18.23 5.91
N ALA A 316 13.72 -17.64 7.06
CA ALA A 316 15.05 -17.11 7.34
C ALA A 316 16.05 -18.25 7.57
N ILE A 317 17.22 -18.15 6.94
CA ILE A 317 18.29 -19.11 7.06
C ILE A 317 19.34 -18.59 8.04
N LEU A 318 19.58 -19.35 9.10
CA LEU A 318 20.53 -18.98 10.14
C LEU A 318 21.97 -19.40 9.78
N ASP A 319 22.14 -20.59 9.22
CA ASP A 319 23.44 -21.18 8.90
C ASP A 319 23.37 -22.17 7.72
N TYR A 320 24.53 -22.75 7.38
CA TYR A 320 24.66 -23.71 6.29
C TYR A 320 23.92 -25.03 6.55
N ASP A 321 23.89 -25.51 7.79
CA ASP A 321 23.25 -26.78 8.13
C ASP A 321 21.72 -26.67 8.05
N ALA A 322 21.16 -25.54 8.49
CA ALA A 322 19.76 -25.19 8.32
C ALA A 322 19.38 -25.14 6.83
N PHE A 323 20.19 -24.47 6.00
CA PHE A 323 19.97 -24.42 4.56
C PHE A 323 19.96 -25.80 3.91
N VAL A 324 20.96 -26.63 4.22
CA VAL A 324 21.06 -27.99 3.67
C VAL A 324 19.86 -28.84 4.11
N SER A 325 19.45 -28.73 5.37
CA SER A 325 18.31 -29.48 5.91
C SER A 325 17.01 -29.10 5.21
N MET A 326 16.75 -27.80 5.03
CA MET A 326 15.59 -27.31 4.29
C MET A 326 15.62 -27.76 2.82
N LEU A 327 16.76 -27.60 2.15
CA LEU A 327 16.90 -27.97 0.73
C LEU A 327 16.69 -29.48 0.53
N GLN A 328 17.20 -30.30 1.45
CA GLN A 328 16.98 -31.76 1.45
C GLN A 328 15.50 -32.09 1.60
N ALA A 329 14.78 -31.43 2.52
CA ALA A 329 13.35 -31.64 2.71
C ALA A 329 12.54 -31.33 1.43
N TYR A 330 12.85 -30.22 0.75
CA TYR A 330 12.22 -29.89 -0.53
C TYR A 330 12.55 -30.91 -1.62
N TYR A 331 13.80 -31.39 -1.69
CA TYR A 331 14.22 -32.39 -2.67
C TYR A 331 13.52 -33.74 -2.49
N GLU A 332 13.31 -34.16 -1.25
CA GLU A 332 12.58 -35.40 -0.94
C GLU A 332 11.08 -35.29 -1.22
N GLN A 333 10.52 -34.08 -1.11
CA GLN A 333 9.11 -33.83 -1.38
C GLN A 333 8.78 -33.78 -2.87
N ASP A 334 9.49 -32.95 -3.65
CA ASP A 334 9.30 -32.85 -5.09
C ASP A 334 10.57 -32.32 -5.81
N PRO A 335 11.37 -33.18 -6.44
CA PRO A 335 12.64 -32.79 -7.07
C PRO A 335 12.46 -31.92 -8.33
N GLU A 336 11.26 -31.87 -8.92
CA GLU A 336 10.99 -31.08 -10.14
C GLU A 336 10.52 -29.65 -9.80
N THR A 337 10.29 -29.34 -8.52
CA THR A 337 9.88 -28.00 -8.11
C THR A 337 11.01 -26.97 -8.25
N SER A 338 10.62 -25.71 -8.40
CA SER A 338 11.54 -24.59 -8.27
C SER A 338 11.37 -23.96 -6.90
N LEU A 339 12.48 -23.59 -6.28
CA LEU A 339 12.52 -22.94 -4.98
C LEU A 339 12.99 -21.48 -5.07
N ALA A 340 12.31 -20.61 -4.35
CA ALA A 340 12.57 -19.18 -4.25
C ALA A 340 13.68 -18.93 -3.22
N LEU A 341 14.85 -18.53 -3.71
CA LEU A 341 16.01 -18.17 -2.90
C LEU A 341 16.16 -16.64 -2.86
N VAL A 342 16.17 -16.06 -1.66
CA VAL A 342 16.39 -14.62 -1.47
C VAL A 342 17.81 -14.37 -0.96
N VAL A 343 18.54 -13.55 -1.71
CA VAL A 343 19.91 -13.15 -1.40
C VAL A 343 20.00 -11.66 -1.05
N ASN A 344 20.95 -11.33 -0.17
CA ASN A 344 21.30 -9.99 0.29
C ASN A 344 20.15 -9.22 0.96
N ALA A 345 19.14 -9.91 1.50
CA ALA A 345 18.12 -9.31 2.34
C ALA A 345 18.55 -9.40 3.82
N ASP A 346 19.70 -8.82 4.13
CA ASP A 346 20.26 -8.78 5.48
C ASP A 346 20.06 -7.41 6.14
N LYS A 347 20.30 -7.34 7.46
CA LYS A 347 20.12 -6.13 8.26
C LYS A 347 21.02 -4.98 7.80
N GLU A 348 22.23 -5.27 7.35
CA GLU A 348 23.17 -4.24 6.89
C GLU A 348 22.63 -3.58 5.61
N THR A 349 22.15 -4.40 4.68
CA THR A 349 21.53 -3.94 3.43
C THR A 349 20.26 -3.13 3.69
N ALA A 350 19.39 -3.57 4.61
CA ALA A 350 18.18 -2.84 4.99
C ALA A 350 18.50 -1.45 5.55
N GLN A 351 19.47 -1.37 6.46
CA GLN A 351 19.92 -0.11 7.03
C GLN A 351 20.61 0.80 6.01
N ALA A 352 21.33 0.23 5.04
CA ALA A 352 21.96 0.99 3.97
C ALA A 352 20.92 1.63 3.04
N LEU A 353 19.88 0.89 2.66
CA LEU A 353 18.79 1.41 1.82
C LEU A 353 17.95 2.46 2.55
N GLN A 354 17.63 2.26 3.83
CA GLN A 354 16.92 3.25 4.64
C GLN A 354 17.72 4.55 4.78
N ARG A 355 19.01 4.49 5.14
CA ARG A 355 19.87 5.68 5.24
C ARG A 355 19.95 6.42 3.90
N ARG A 356 20.02 5.68 2.81
CA ARG A 356 20.05 6.23 1.46
C ARG A 356 18.76 6.98 1.12
N SER A 357 17.59 6.42 1.42
CA SER A 357 16.31 7.10 1.17
C SER A 357 16.19 8.39 1.97
N GLN A 358 16.55 8.35 3.26
CA GLN A 358 16.58 9.52 4.14
C GLN A 358 17.50 10.61 3.58
N THR A 359 18.67 10.23 3.08
CA THR A 359 19.63 11.18 2.50
C THR A 359 19.07 11.85 1.24
N ILE A 360 18.39 11.10 0.37
CA ILE A 360 17.74 11.65 -0.83
C ILE A 360 16.65 12.64 -0.43
N ILE A 361 15.77 12.27 0.50
CA ILE A 361 14.70 13.13 1.01
C ILE A 361 15.26 14.43 1.61
N CYS A 362 16.31 14.34 2.43
CA CYS A 362 16.97 15.52 3.00
C CYS A 362 17.60 16.41 1.92
N ALA A 363 18.20 15.82 0.87
CA ALA A 363 18.81 16.57 -0.21
C ALA A 363 17.78 17.29 -1.09
N SER A 364 16.63 16.66 -1.35
CA SER A 364 15.51 17.26 -2.10
C SER A 364 14.88 18.41 -1.33
N THR A 365 14.74 18.28 0.00
CA THR A 365 14.14 19.32 0.85
C THR A 365 14.99 20.59 0.92
N ARG A 366 16.33 20.50 0.83
CA ARG A 366 17.25 21.66 0.87
C ARG A 366 17.29 22.49 -0.42
N ARG A 367 16.68 22.01 -1.50
CA ARG A 367 16.65 22.71 -2.80
C ARG A 367 15.39 23.56 -3.00
N LEU A 368 14.39 23.39 -2.14
CA LEU A 368 13.19 24.22 -2.05
C LEU A 368 13.45 25.35 -1.05
#